data_AF-A0A973D268-F1
#
_entry.id   AF-A0A973D268-F1
#
_cell.length_a   1.000
_cell.length_b   1.000
_cell.length_c   1.000
_cell.angle_alpha   90.00
_cell.angle_beta   90.00
_cell.angle_gamma   90.00
#
_symmetry.space_group_name_H-M   'P 1'
#
loop_
_entity.id
_entity.type
_entity.pdbx_description
1 polymer ?
#
loop_
_entity_poly.entity_id
_entity_poly.type
_entity_poly.pdbx_seq_one_letter_code
_entity_poly.pdbx_strand_id
1 'polypeptide(L)'
;MVSIRTLTVRYTASYIIVLITLVIASRWFWTYPQELNLAVEHQERDIVSIQNAIQSTHDSLTSMAYDYAQWGISQQFSSLPEIHQTSPQTKALFQLNEHELAYLAILNTRGKIPIALYREQTSNDTYDFSPKQRELLASTFHSTLLKMTEIQIFEYFHGDSIMTSAAPIYDYNETNQLLGWVIISWSLYGDNLKKLSDILQVKITAKNE
;
A
#
# COMPACT_ATOMS: atom_id res chain seq x y z
N MET A 1 71.12 -22.93 -25.77
CA MET A 1 70.48 -24.18 -25.26
C MET A 1 69.57 -23.80 -24.11
N VAL A 2 68.26 -24.00 -24.25
CA VAL A 2 67.31 -23.77 -23.15
C VAL A 2 67.39 -24.98 -22.22
N SER A 3 67.63 -24.74 -20.93
CA SER A 3 67.70 -25.80 -19.92
C SER A 3 66.38 -26.55 -19.85
N ILE A 4 66.44 -27.87 -19.71
CA ILE A 4 65.24 -28.72 -19.60
C ILE A 4 64.31 -28.20 -18.49
N ARG A 5 64.86 -27.68 -17.39
CA ARG A 5 64.09 -27.08 -16.30
C ARG A 5 63.26 -25.86 -16.72
N THR A 6 63.82 -24.96 -17.52
CA THR A 6 63.09 -23.76 -17.98
C THR A 6 62.03 -24.12 -19.01
N LEU A 7 62.25 -25.18 -19.79
CA LEU A 7 61.26 -25.73 -20.71
C LEU A 7 60.07 -26.32 -19.94
N THR A 8 60.30 -27.14 -18.90
CA THR A 8 59.23 -27.73 -18.08
C THR A 8 58.41 -26.66 -17.39
N VAL A 9 59.06 -25.67 -16.75
CA VAL A 9 58.37 -24.56 -16.07
C VAL A 9 57.47 -23.78 -17.03
N ARG A 10 57.93 -23.49 -18.25
CA ARG A 10 57.14 -22.77 -19.25
C ARG A 10 55.91 -23.55 -19.69
N TYR A 11 56.04 -24.87 -19.90
CA TYR A 11 54.90 -25.71 -20.26
C TYR A 11 53.92 -25.89 -19.10
N THR A 12 54.39 -26.07 -17.87
CA THR A 12 53.53 -26.14 -16.69
C THR A 12 52.77 -24.83 -16.46
N ALA A 13 53.43 -23.67 -16.58
CA ALA A 13 52.76 -22.38 -16.48
C ALA A 13 51.72 -22.18 -17.58
N SER A 14 52.04 -22.55 -18.83
CA SER A 14 51.10 -22.46 -19.95
C SER A 14 49.89 -23.39 -19.74
N TYR A 15 50.13 -24.60 -19.24
CA TYR A 15 49.07 -25.56 -18.92
C TYR A 15 48.14 -25.05 -17.82
N ILE A 16 48.69 -24.46 -16.76
CA ILE A 16 47.90 -23.84 -15.67
C ILE A 16 47.06 -22.67 -16.21
N ILE A 17 47.64 -21.81 -17.05
CA ILE A 17 46.90 -20.69 -17.67
C ILE A 17 45.74 -21.21 -18.50
N VAL A 18 45.97 -22.21 -19.36
CA VAL A 18 44.91 -22.81 -20.18
C VAL A 18 43.80 -23.38 -19.31
N LEU A 19 44.14 -24.11 -18.24
CA LEU A 19 43.15 -24.64 -17.30
C LEU A 19 42.32 -23.54 -16.63
N ILE A 20 42.96 -22.47 -16.15
CA ILE A 20 42.27 -21.34 -15.52
C ILE A 20 41.34 -20.66 -16.52
N THR A 21 41.80 -20.41 -17.74
CA THR A 21 40.95 -19.82 -18.80
C THR A 21 39.77 -20.71 -19.13
N LEU A 22 39.95 -22.03 -19.17
CA LEU A 22 38.87 -22.99 -19.42
C LEU A 22 37.83 -22.98 -18.30
N VAL A 23 38.26 -22.91 -17.04
CA VAL A 23 37.36 -22.80 -15.89
C VAL A 23 36.57 -21.48 -15.91
N ILE A 24 37.24 -20.36 -16.17
CA ILE A 24 36.59 -19.04 -16.25
C ILE A 24 35.59 -19.02 -17.41
N ALA A 25 35.99 -19.51 -18.59
CA ALA A 25 35.13 -19.58 -19.77
C ALA A 25 33.91 -20.48 -19.50
N SER A 26 34.12 -21.67 -18.91
CA SER A 26 33.01 -22.55 -18.53
C SER A 26 32.03 -21.85 -17.58
N ARG A 27 32.54 -21.15 -16.57
CA ARG A 27 31.68 -20.43 -15.62
C ARG A 27 30.92 -19.29 -16.29
N TRP A 28 31.58 -18.54 -17.17
CA TRP A 28 30.99 -17.38 -17.85
C TRP A 28 29.95 -17.77 -18.90
N PHE A 29 30.22 -18.82 -19.69
CA PHE A 29 29.34 -19.19 -20.79
C PHE A 29 28.23 -20.16 -20.39
N TRP A 30 28.43 -20.98 -19.35
CA TRP A 30 27.46 -22.02 -18.99
C TRP A 30 26.75 -21.73 -17.68
N THR A 31 27.49 -21.44 -16.61
CA THR A 31 26.92 -21.32 -15.26
C THR A 31 26.26 -19.96 -15.03
N TYR A 32 26.98 -18.88 -15.32
CA TYR A 32 26.51 -17.51 -15.07
C TYR A 32 25.18 -17.16 -15.76
N PRO A 33 24.95 -17.47 -17.06
CA PRO A 33 23.67 -17.14 -17.69
C PRO A 33 22.50 -17.93 -17.10
N GLN A 34 22.73 -19.16 -16.64
CA GLN A 34 21.68 -19.96 -15.99
C GLN A 34 21.33 -19.41 -14.61
N GLU A 35 22.33 -19.08 -13.79
CA GLU A 35 22.13 -18.44 -12.49
C GLU A 35 21.44 -17.08 -12.62
N LEU A 36 21.82 -16.29 -13.63
CA LEU A 36 21.21 -14.99 -13.90
C LEU A 36 19.74 -15.13 -14.31
N ASN A 37 19.42 -16.06 -15.22
CA ASN A 37 18.03 -16.30 -15.63
C ASN A 37 17.15 -16.76 -14.48
N LEU A 38 17.66 -17.66 -13.62
CA LEU A 38 16.95 -18.09 -12.42
C LEU A 38 16.72 -16.91 -11.46
N ALA A 39 17.74 -16.06 -11.25
CA ALA A 39 17.60 -14.88 -10.41
C ALA A 39 16.55 -13.90 -10.95
N VAL A 40 16.50 -13.70 -12.27
CA VAL A 40 15.49 -12.86 -12.92
C VAL A 40 14.09 -13.48 -12.77
N GLU A 41 13.92 -14.78 -13.01
CA GLU A 41 12.64 -15.46 -12.83
C GLU A 41 12.11 -15.34 -11.41
N HIS A 42 13.00 -15.48 -10.41
CA HIS A 42 12.64 -15.27 -9.01
C HIS A 42 12.21 -13.83 -8.74
N GLN A 43 12.96 -12.85 -9.24
CA GLN A 43 12.60 -11.43 -9.09
C GLN A 43 11.26 -11.10 -9.76
N GLU A 44 11.00 -11.61 -10.95
CA GLU A 44 9.71 -11.42 -11.64
C GLU A 44 8.56 -12.01 -10.84
N ARG A 45 8.73 -13.22 -10.31
CA ARG A 45 7.72 -13.87 -9.45
C ARG A 45 7.44 -13.07 -8.18
N ASP A 46 8.49 -12.55 -7.55
CA ASP A 46 8.36 -11.72 -6.35
C ASP A 46 7.67 -10.39 -6.66
N ILE A 47 7.94 -9.78 -7.82
CA ILE A 47 7.22 -8.57 -8.25
C ILE A 47 5.73 -8.85 -8.48
N VAL A 48 5.42 -9.96 -9.14
CA VAL A 48 4.02 -10.37 -9.39
C VAL A 48 3.29 -10.68 -8.08
N SER A 49 3.95 -11.34 -7.13
CA SER A 49 3.35 -11.60 -5.81
C SER A 49 3.09 -10.29 -5.05
N ILE A 50 4.01 -9.33 -5.13
CA ILE A 50 3.84 -7.98 -4.55
C ILE A 50 2.65 -7.25 -5.15
N GLN A 51 2.56 -7.25 -6.48
CA GLN A 51 1.44 -6.61 -7.17
C GLN A 51 0.10 -7.24 -6.77
N ASN A 52 0.03 -8.57 -6.70
CA ASN A 52 -1.20 -9.27 -6.30
C ASN A 52 -1.57 -9.00 -4.84
N ALA A 53 -0.60 -8.91 -3.94
CA ALA A 53 -0.84 -8.57 -2.53
C ALA A 53 -1.38 -7.15 -2.36
N ILE A 54 -0.78 -6.19 -3.07
CA ILE A 54 -1.25 -4.80 -3.09
C ILE A 54 -2.67 -4.73 -3.64
N GLN A 55 -2.94 -5.41 -4.76
CA GLN A 55 -4.28 -5.44 -5.35
C GLN A 55 -5.30 -6.05 -4.40
N SER A 56 -4.99 -7.20 -3.79
CA SER A 56 -5.89 -7.85 -2.83
C SER A 56 -6.17 -6.96 -1.61
N THR A 57 -5.17 -6.21 -1.15
CA THR A 57 -5.35 -5.27 -0.03
C THR A 57 -6.26 -4.12 -0.45
N HIS A 58 -6.07 -3.58 -1.66
CA HIS A 58 -6.96 -2.56 -2.23
C HIS A 58 -8.40 -3.05 -2.37
N ASP A 59 -8.60 -4.27 -2.86
CA ASP A 59 -9.93 -4.87 -3.00
C ASP A 59 -10.60 -5.02 -1.63
N SER A 60 -9.85 -5.45 -0.60
CA SER A 60 -10.36 -5.55 0.77
C SER A 60 -10.73 -4.18 1.34
N LEU A 61 -9.89 -3.16 1.15
CA LEU A 61 -10.19 -1.80 1.58
C LEU A 61 -11.40 -1.25 0.83
N THR A 62 -11.54 -1.54 -0.46
CA THR A 62 -12.69 -1.09 -1.26
C THR A 62 -13.99 -1.75 -0.81
N SER A 63 -13.97 -3.06 -0.53
CA SER A 63 -15.12 -3.76 0.06
C SER A 63 -15.53 -3.13 1.39
N MET A 64 -14.56 -2.81 2.24
CA MET A 64 -14.82 -2.15 3.51
C MET A 64 -15.38 -0.73 3.32
N ALA A 65 -14.88 0.03 2.35
CA ALA A 65 -15.42 1.35 2.02
C ALA A 65 -16.89 1.27 1.60
N TYR A 66 -17.24 0.23 0.84
CA TYR A 66 -18.61 -0.07 0.44
C TYR A 66 -19.51 -0.44 1.63
N ASP A 67 -19.03 -1.29 2.53
CA ASP A 67 -19.77 -1.66 3.73
C ASP A 67 -20.08 -0.43 4.58
N TYR A 68 -19.07 0.43 4.81
CA TYR A 68 -19.25 1.69 5.52
C TYR A 68 -20.17 2.66 4.78
N ALA A 69 -20.14 2.73 3.45
CA ALA A 69 -21.05 3.56 2.66
C ALA A 69 -22.52 3.12 2.79
N GLN A 70 -22.75 1.82 3.03
CA GLN A 70 -24.08 1.28 3.26
C GLN A 70 -24.57 1.40 4.71
N TRP A 71 -23.70 1.76 5.68
CA TRP A 71 -24.13 1.95 7.06
C TRP A 71 -25.11 3.12 7.19
N GLY A 72 -26.15 2.92 8.00
CA GLY A 72 -27.21 3.94 8.18
C GLY A 72 -26.67 5.29 8.67
N ILE A 73 -25.61 5.30 9.49
CA ILE A 73 -24.96 6.53 9.97
C ILE A 73 -24.29 7.27 8.82
N SER A 74 -23.65 6.53 7.91
CA SER A 74 -23.03 7.10 6.71
C SER A 74 -24.05 7.62 5.72
N GLN A 75 -25.28 7.09 5.70
CA GLN A 75 -26.38 7.59 4.86
C GLN A 75 -27.08 8.80 5.48
N GLN A 76 -27.18 8.84 6.81
CA GLN A 76 -27.80 9.94 7.57
C GLN A 76 -26.90 11.18 7.69
N PHE A 77 -25.67 11.14 7.18
CA PHE A 77 -24.73 12.26 7.20
C PHE A 77 -25.26 13.54 6.54
N SER A 78 -26.17 13.40 5.58
CA SER A 78 -26.82 14.53 4.88
C SER A 78 -27.71 15.35 5.81
N SER A 79 -28.23 14.73 6.87
CA SER A 79 -29.05 15.36 7.92
C SER A 79 -28.22 15.97 9.05
N LEU A 80 -26.93 15.62 9.13
CA LEU A 80 -26.05 16.17 10.15
C LEU A 80 -25.70 17.61 9.77
N PRO A 81 -25.82 18.59 10.70
CA PRO A 81 -25.24 19.90 10.48
C PRO A 81 -23.73 19.75 10.22
N GLU A 82 -23.10 20.78 9.67
CA GLU A 82 -21.65 20.80 9.41
C GLU A 82 -20.90 20.85 10.75
N ILE A 83 -20.88 19.72 11.45
CA ILE A 83 -20.39 19.62 12.81
C ILE A 83 -18.86 19.61 12.74
N HIS A 84 -18.24 20.64 13.31
CA HIS A 84 -16.79 20.76 13.37
C HIS A 84 -16.18 19.79 14.41
N GLN A 85 -16.99 19.21 15.29
CA GLN A 85 -16.58 18.27 16.34
C GLN A 85 -17.57 17.11 16.47
N THR A 86 -17.18 15.94 16.00
CA THR A 86 -18.03 14.75 16.04
C THR A 86 -18.28 14.32 17.48
N SER A 87 -19.52 13.97 17.84
CA SER A 87 -19.83 13.54 19.21
C SER A 87 -19.08 12.24 19.57
N PRO A 88 -18.69 12.01 20.84
CA PRO A 88 -18.00 10.78 21.24
C PRO A 88 -18.77 9.50 20.89
N GLN A 89 -20.10 9.56 20.93
CA GLN A 89 -20.99 8.46 20.52
C GLN A 89 -20.84 8.16 19.03
N THR A 90 -20.81 9.19 18.18
CA THR A 90 -20.62 9.04 16.73
C THR A 90 -19.23 8.52 16.41
N LYS A 91 -18.19 8.99 17.12
CA LYS A 91 -16.82 8.47 17.00
C LYS A 91 -16.74 6.98 17.32
N ALA A 92 -17.44 6.54 18.37
CA ALA A 92 -17.48 5.15 18.77
C ALA A 92 -18.14 4.25 17.72
N LEU A 93 -19.12 4.76 16.96
CA LEU A 93 -19.82 3.98 15.94
C LEU A 93 -18.96 3.65 14.71
N PHE A 94 -17.96 4.47 14.39
CA PHE A 94 -17.08 4.21 13.25
C PHE A 94 -15.96 3.19 13.56
N GLN A 95 -15.81 2.79 14.84
CA GLN A 95 -14.93 1.69 15.31
C GLN A 95 -13.56 1.62 14.60
N LEU A 96 -12.91 2.78 14.41
CA LEU A 96 -11.63 2.90 13.68
C LEU A 96 -10.54 1.97 14.25
N ASN A 97 -10.63 1.68 15.56
CA ASN A 97 -9.68 0.84 16.28
C ASN A 97 -9.80 -0.65 15.96
N GLU A 98 -10.99 -1.14 15.63
CA GLU A 98 -11.20 -2.57 15.33
C GLU A 98 -10.70 -2.96 13.94
N HIS A 99 -10.69 -2.00 13.02
CA HIS A 99 -10.38 -2.25 11.61
C HIS A 99 -9.08 -1.58 11.15
N GLU A 100 -8.21 -1.20 12.10
CA GLU A 100 -6.90 -0.59 11.86
C GLU A 100 -6.92 0.61 10.88
N LEU A 101 -8.03 1.36 10.85
CA LEU A 101 -8.19 2.52 9.99
C LEU A 101 -7.26 3.67 10.43
N ALA A 102 -6.53 4.24 9.48
CA ALA A 102 -5.75 5.46 9.71
C ALA A 102 -6.68 6.67 9.78
N TYR A 103 -7.64 6.76 8.85
CA TYR A 103 -8.72 7.73 8.94
C TYR A 103 -9.97 7.29 8.16
N LEU A 104 -11.08 7.94 8.49
CA LEU A 104 -12.35 7.88 7.78
C LEU A 104 -12.89 9.29 7.58
N ALA A 105 -13.35 9.60 6.37
CA ALA A 105 -14.02 10.85 6.06
C ALA A 105 -15.25 10.60 5.18
N ILE A 106 -16.26 11.45 5.32
CA ILE A 106 -17.42 11.46 4.45
C ILE A 106 -17.43 12.78 3.69
N LEU A 107 -17.35 12.70 2.37
CA LEU A 107 -17.36 13.84 1.47
C LEU A 107 -18.73 13.93 0.79
N ASN A 108 -19.40 15.08 0.85
CA ASN A 108 -20.64 15.27 0.10
C ASN A 108 -20.39 15.72 -1.35
N THR A 109 -21.43 15.63 -2.19
CA THR A 109 -21.38 16.08 -3.59
C THR A 109 -21.00 17.56 -3.78
N ARG A 110 -21.17 18.39 -2.73
CA ARG A 110 -20.82 19.82 -2.72
C ARG A 110 -19.38 20.11 -2.30
N GLY A 111 -18.57 19.08 -2.02
CA GLY A 111 -17.17 19.24 -1.61
C GLY A 111 -16.98 19.58 -0.14
N LYS A 112 -18.01 19.42 0.69
CA LYS A 112 -17.92 19.60 2.15
C LYS A 112 -17.76 18.26 2.84
N ILE A 113 -17.01 18.27 3.94
CA ILE A 113 -16.70 17.08 4.74
C ILE A 113 -17.37 17.21 6.11
N PRO A 114 -18.60 16.71 6.28
CA PRO A 114 -19.29 16.76 7.57
C PRO A 114 -18.59 15.90 8.63
N ILE A 115 -18.09 14.72 8.26
CA ILE A 115 -17.39 13.80 9.16
C ILE A 115 -15.98 13.56 8.64
N ALA A 116 -14.98 13.77 9.48
CA ALA A 116 -13.61 13.37 9.21
C ALA A 116 -12.89 13.08 10.53
N LEU A 117 -12.52 11.82 10.68
CA LEU A 117 -11.93 11.25 11.88
C LEU A 117 -10.62 10.58 11.50
N TYR A 118 -9.55 10.82 12.25
CA TYR A 118 -8.32 10.05 12.13
C TYR A 118 -7.97 9.41 13.47
N ARG A 119 -7.21 8.32 13.38
CA ARG A 119 -6.64 7.63 14.52
C ARG A 119 -5.17 8.00 14.61
N GLU A 120 -4.74 8.46 15.78
CA GLU A 120 -3.33 8.69 16.04
C GLU A 120 -2.66 7.37 16.44
N GLN A 121 -1.57 6.99 15.75
CA GLN A 121 -0.94 5.69 15.97
C GLN A 121 -0.33 5.53 17.37
N THR A 122 0.14 6.61 17.99
CA THR A 122 0.86 6.57 19.27
C THR A 122 -0.08 6.41 20.46
N SER A 123 -1.24 7.05 20.43
CA SER A 123 -2.24 7.05 21.50
C SER A 123 -3.38 6.05 21.24
N ASN A 124 -3.57 5.61 19.99
CA ASN A 124 -4.74 4.85 19.52
C ASN A 124 -6.08 5.59 19.78
N ASP A 125 -6.01 6.89 19.99
CA ASP A 125 -7.15 7.77 20.18
C ASP A 125 -7.67 8.29 18.84
N THR A 126 -8.97 8.58 18.80
CA THR A 126 -9.66 9.11 17.61
C THR A 126 -9.88 10.61 17.73
N TYR A 127 -9.39 11.35 16.74
CA TYR A 127 -9.47 12.81 16.67
C TYR A 127 -10.23 13.27 15.42
N ASP A 128 -10.81 14.47 15.49
CA ASP A 128 -11.41 15.11 14.32
C ASP A 128 -10.33 15.81 13.48
N PHE A 129 -10.50 15.80 12.16
CA PHE A 129 -9.67 16.63 11.28
C PHE A 129 -9.89 18.11 11.59
N SER A 130 -8.79 18.85 11.65
CA SER A 130 -8.83 20.32 11.70
C SER A 130 -9.46 20.90 10.42
N PRO A 131 -10.00 22.13 10.47
CA PRO A 131 -10.61 22.76 9.29
C PRO A 131 -9.68 22.80 8.06
N LYS A 132 -8.38 23.09 8.27
CA LYS A 132 -7.38 23.08 7.19
C LYS A 132 -7.16 21.69 6.60
N GLN A 133 -7.13 20.64 7.42
CA GLN A 133 -6.97 19.27 6.91
C GLN A 133 -8.22 18.82 6.13
N ARG A 134 -9.41 19.22 6.56
CA ARG A 134 -10.64 18.97 5.79
C ARG A 134 -10.61 19.67 4.43
N GLU A 135 -10.20 20.93 4.39
CA GLU A 135 -10.08 21.67 3.12
C GLU A 135 -9.07 21.01 2.16
N LEU A 136 -7.91 20.59 2.69
CA LEU A 136 -6.91 19.84 1.92
C LEU A 136 -7.52 18.54 1.35
N LEU A 137 -8.16 17.73 2.19
CA LEU A 137 -8.79 16.47 1.79
C LEU A 137 -9.85 16.70 0.70
N ALA A 138 -10.71 17.71 0.89
CA ALA A 138 -11.73 18.06 -0.10
C ALA A 138 -11.09 18.46 -1.44
N SER A 139 -10.04 19.27 -1.42
CA SER A 139 -9.35 19.70 -2.64
C SER A 139 -8.71 18.54 -3.41
N THR A 140 -8.17 17.54 -2.71
CA THR A 140 -7.54 16.36 -3.29
C THR A 140 -8.57 15.43 -3.94
N PHE A 141 -9.65 15.12 -3.22
CA PHE A 141 -10.56 14.04 -3.60
C PHE A 141 -11.80 14.50 -4.38
N HIS A 142 -12.34 15.70 -4.12
CA HIS A 142 -13.64 16.11 -4.68
C HIS A 142 -13.67 16.13 -6.21
N SER A 143 -12.66 16.74 -6.83
CA SER A 143 -12.60 16.84 -8.30
C SER A 143 -12.45 15.49 -9.00
N THR A 144 -11.73 14.57 -8.37
CA THR A 144 -11.51 13.22 -8.88
C THR A 144 -12.74 12.35 -8.65
N LEU A 145 -13.37 12.41 -7.47
CA LEU A 145 -14.55 11.63 -7.12
C LEU A 145 -15.79 11.99 -7.96
N LEU A 146 -15.87 13.24 -8.42
CA LEU A 146 -16.90 13.66 -9.37
C LEU A 146 -16.76 13.01 -10.75
N LYS A 147 -15.54 12.58 -11.13
CA LYS A 147 -15.26 11.94 -12.43
C LYS A 147 -15.19 10.43 -12.33
N MET A 148 -14.63 9.92 -11.23
CA MET A 148 -14.42 8.52 -10.93
C MET A 148 -15.11 8.24 -9.60
N THR A 149 -16.22 7.51 -9.63
CA THR A 149 -17.05 7.23 -8.44
C THR A 149 -16.32 6.44 -7.36
N GLU A 150 -15.20 5.81 -7.73
CA GLU A 150 -14.30 5.09 -6.86
C GLU A 150 -12.87 5.56 -7.09
N ILE A 151 -12.07 5.59 -6.02
CA ILE A 151 -10.66 5.94 -6.08
C ILE A 151 -9.88 4.95 -5.24
N GLN A 152 -8.74 4.50 -5.76
CA GLN A 152 -7.74 3.72 -5.04
C GLN A 152 -6.40 4.42 -5.22
N ILE A 153 -5.86 5.01 -4.15
CA ILE A 153 -4.58 5.74 -4.22
C ILE A 153 -3.70 5.44 -3.02
N PHE A 154 -2.41 5.71 -3.20
CA PHE A 154 -1.44 5.83 -2.12
C PHE A 154 -1.19 7.30 -1.82
N GLU A 155 -1.20 7.66 -0.55
CA GLU A 155 -0.89 9.01 -0.11
C GLU A 155 -0.06 9.00 1.17
N TYR A 156 0.36 10.18 1.61
CA TYR A 156 1.17 10.35 2.79
C TYR A 156 0.41 11.19 3.82
N PHE A 157 0.20 10.64 5.01
CA PHE A 157 -0.61 11.27 6.06
C PHE A 157 0.10 11.12 7.40
N HIS A 158 0.33 12.25 8.08
CA HIS A 158 1.00 12.31 9.39
C HIS A 158 2.38 11.64 9.48
N GLY A 159 3.11 11.52 8.36
CA GLY A 159 4.42 10.85 8.34
C GLY A 159 4.36 9.38 7.92
N ASP A 160 3.17 8.87 7.62
CA ASP A 160 2.98 7.49 7.21
C ASP A 160 2.46 7.39 5.77
N SER A 161 2.96 6.40 5.05
CA SER A 161 2.37 5.95 3.79
C SER A 161 1.07 5.22 4.09
N ILE A 162 0.00 5.69 3.47
CA ILE A 162 -1.33 5.13 3.65
C ILE A 162 -1.94 4.78 2.30
N MET A 163 -2.84 3.81 2.32
CA MET A 163 -3.62 3.38 1.19
C MET A 163 -5.07 3.82 1.39
N THR A 164 -5.63 4.50 0.40
CA THR A 164 -6.93 5.13 0.49
C THR A 164 -7.87 4.53 -0.54
N SER A 165 -9.09 4.21 -0.10
CA SER A 165 -10.20 3.85 -0.97
C SER A 165 -11.38 4.78 -0.73
N ALA A 166 -12.12 5.09 -1.78
CA ALA A 166 -13.35 5.84 -1.70
C ALA A 166 -14.48 5.10 -2.40
N ALA A 167 -15.64 5.03 -1.75
CA ALA A 167 -16.84 4.39 -2.27
C ALA A 167 -18.05 5.36 -2.22
N PRO A 168 -18.95 5.29 -3.22
CA PRO A 168 -20.11 6.18 -3.29
C PRO A 168 -21.19 5.81 -2.26
N ILE A 169 -21.85 6.82 -1.72
CA ILE A 169 -23.02 6.70 -0.84
C ILE A 169 -24.26 7.06 -1.66
N TYR A 170 -25.19 6.13 -1.77
CA TYR A 170 -26.47 6.34 -2.46
C TYR A 170 -27.63 6.43 -1.46
N ASP A 171 -28.64 7.23 -1.79
CA ASP A 171 -29.93 7.19 -1.11
C ASP A 171 -30.80 6.06 -1.66
N TYR A 172 -30.85 4.95 -0.94
CA TYR A 172 -31.63 3.78 -1.32
C TYR A 172 -33.13 3.89 -0.99
N ASN A 173 -33.56 4.93 -0.27
CA ASN A 173 -34.94 5.03 0.17
C ASN A 173 -35.89 5.52 -0.93
N GLU A 174 -35.47 6.41 -1.83
CA GLU A 174 -36.41 7.01 -2.79
C GLU A 174 -35.90 7.27 -4.22
N THR A 175 -34.59 7.51 -4.45
CA THR A 175 -34.12 8.03 -5.76
C THR A 175 -32.84 7.40 -6.31
N ASN A 176 -32.14 6.54 -5.55
CA ASN A 176 -30.80 6.06 -5.86
C ASN A 176 -29.83 7.21 -6.21
N GLN A 177 -30.06 8.38 -5.62
CA GLN A 177 -29.28 9.58 -5.87
C GLN A 177 -27.96 9.50 -5.09
N LEU A 178 -26.87 9.92 -5.74
CA LEU A 178 -25.56 10.04 -5.09
C LEU A 178 -25.61 11.15 -4.02
N LEU A 179 -25.39 10.77 -2.77
CA LEU A 179 -25.32 11.70 -1.64
C LEU A 179 -23.89 12.20 -1.42
N GLY A 180 -22.89 11.35 -1.67
CA GLY A 180 -21.49 11.63 -1.42
C GLY A 180 -20.62 10.38 -1.51
N TRP A 181 -19.51 10.38 -0.80
CA TRP A 181 -18.55 9.29 -0.76
C TRP A 181 -18.04 9.07 0.66
N VAL A 182 -17.85 7.81 1.03
CA VAL A 182 -17.01 7.45 2.18
C VAL A 182 -15.59 7.28 1.67
N ILE A 183 -14.65 7.92 2.34
CA ILE A 183 -13.21 7.80 2.12
C ILE A 183 -12.65 7.10 3.35
N ILE A 184 -11.98 5.97 3.16
CA ILE A 184 -11.28 5.26 4.22
C ILE A 184 -9.84 5.02 3.84
N SER A 185 -8.97 5.04 4.84
CA SER A 185 -7.55 4.81 4.65
C SER A 185 -6.98 3.83 5.66
N TRP A 186 -6.07 2.99 5.19
CA TRP A 186 -5.23 2.12 6.01
C TRP A 186 -3.79 2.57 6.04
N SER A 187 -3.17 2.48 7.21
CA SER A 187 -1.72 2.63 7.33
C SER A 187 -1.03 1.41 6.75
N LEU A 188 0.01 1.63 5.94
CA LEU A 188 0.88 0.59 5.41
C LEU A 188 2.00 0.20 6.40
N TYR A 189 1.87 0.56 7.68
CA TYR A 189 2.81 0.20 8.74
C TYR A 189 2.20 -0.79 9.73
N GLY A 190 3.06 -1.47 10.51
CA GLY A 190 2.65 -2.37 11.59
C GLY A 190 2.05 -3.69 11.08
N ASP A 191 0.94 -4.12 11.68
CA ASP A 191 0.29 -5.39 11.36
C ASP A 191 -0.25 -5.45 9.92
N ASN A 192 -0.57 -4.31 9.31
CA ASN A 192 -0.93 -4.25 7.89
C ASN A 192 0.27 -4.45 6.96
N LEU A 193 1.44 -3.92 7.32
CA LEU A 193 2.69 -4.24 6.61
C LEU A 193 3.05 -5.71 6.79
N LYS A 194 2.80 -6.27 7.98
CA LYS A 194 3.02 -7.69 8.26
C LYS A 194 2.06 -8.58 7.48
N LYS A 195 0.77 -8.24 7.39
CA LYS A 195 -0.20 -8.92 6.52
C LYS A 195 0.26 -8.86 5.07
N LEU A 196 0.71 -7.69 4.60
CA LEU A 196 1.28 -7.55 3.27
C LEU A 196 2.49 -8.48 3.13
N SER A 197 3.46 -8.40 4.04
CA SER A 197 4.68 -9.21 4.09
C SER A 197 4.44 -10.72 4.14
N ASP A 198 3.45 -11.17 4.90
CA ASP A 198 3.07 -12.58 5.02
C ASP A 198 2.51 -13.08 3.68
N ILE A 199 1.77 -12.23 2.94
CA ILE A 199 1.35 -12.50 1.56
C ILE A 199 2.55 -12.46 0.61
N LEU A 200 3.51 -11.54 0.82
CA LEU A 200 4.72 -11.41 0.01
C LEU A 200 5.70 -12.58 0.21
N GLN A 201 5.59 -13.35 1.30
CA GLN A 201 6.61 -14.31 1.77
C GLN A 201 8.01 -13.70 1.91
N VAL A 202 8.12 -12.37 1.97
CA VAL A 202 9.38 -11.66 2.17
C VAL A 202 9.57 -11.50 3.66
N LYS A 203 10.68 -12.02 4.20
CA LYS A 203 11.00 -11.88 5.62
C LYS A 203 11.36 -10.42 5.91
N ILE A 204 10.46 -9.65 6.52
CA ILE A 204 10.81 -8.31 7.04
C ILE A 204 11.85 -8.50 8.14
N THR A 205 13.07 -8.07 7.87
CA THR A 205 14.09 -7.90 8.89
C THR A 205 13.91 -6.49 9.44
N ALA A 206 12.98 -6.31 10.37
CA ALA A 206 12.79 -5.03 11.04
C ALA A 206 14.05 -4.73 11.85
N LYS A 207 14.79 -3.71 11.43
CA LYS A 207 15.93 -3.19 12.19
C LYS A 207 15.33 -2.29 13.27
N ASN A 208 15.17 -2.84 14.48
CA ASN A 208 14.90 -2.04 15.67
C ASN A 208 16.14 -1.18 15.96
N GLU A 209 15.98 0.15 15.90
CA GLU A 209 16.80 1.11 16.64
C GLU A 209 15.90 1.84 17.65
#